data_AF-A0A246AI30-F1
#
_entry.id   AF-A0A246AI30-F1
#
_cell.length_a   1.000
_cell.length_b   1.000
_cell.length_c   1.000
_cell.angle_alpha   90.00
_cell.angle_beta   90.00
_cell.angle_gamma   90.00
#
_symmetry.space_group_name_H-M   'P 1'
#
loop_
_entity.id
_entity.type
_entity.pdbx_description
1 polymer ?
#
loop_
_entity_poly.entity_id
_entity_poly.type
_entity_poly.pdbx_seq_one_letter_code
_entity_poly.pdbx_strand_id
1 'polypeptide(L)'
;MKKTKTIKIVKPSQPTDLEYIKMFDDCVIDSTKIGTIDKTIDDNINANRNRYTDISNQVSGNSLASPFASGSLFEPVHAFNLIKPLDTPIGLFQANPAEEPFQDFVTGSSKIPWYFIACTHYLECSFDFKKHLHNGDPLTGYTKRVPANRPKVGHGPPFTFEESAIDALKFKKFNEITNWSLPTVLRQLEAYNGFGYFKYHSINSPYLWSYSNQYQKGKYVSDGKFDAEAVSKQMGAAVILKRMEQRALIYIPRH
;
A
#
# COMPACT_ATOMS: atom_id res chain seq x y z
N MET A 1 30.03 -37.52 30.30
CA MET A 1 29.55 -36.13 30.45
C MET A 1 28.71 -35.75 29.24
N LYS A 2 27.38 -35.65 29.36
CA LYS A 2 26.50 -35.21 28.27
C LYS A 2 26.68 -33.69 28.12
N LYS A 3 27.23 -33.22 27.00
CA LYS A 3 27.32 -31.80 26.68
C LYS A 3 25.91 -31.28 26.35
N THR A 4 25.29 -30.55 27.28
CA THR A 4 24.05 -29.83 27.03
C THR A 4 24.33 -28.73 26.00
N LYS A 5 23.81 -28.87 24.78
CA LYS A 5 23.86 -27.81 23.77
C LYS A 5 22.95 -26.67 24.23
N THR A 6 23.54 -25.53 24.58
CA THR A 6 22.79 -24.30 24.85
C THR A 6 22.14 -23.83 23.55
N ILE A 7 20.82 -23.93 23.45
CA ILE A 7 20.07 -23.41 22.30
C ILE A 7 20.11 -21.89 22.41
N LYS A 8 20.77 -21.22 21.46
CA LYS A 8 20.72 -19.76 21.37
C LYS A 8 19.30 -19.37 20.95
N ILE A 9 18.56 -18.77 21.87
CA ILE A 9 17.25 -18.17 21.56
C ILE A 9 17.52 -16.96 20.66
N VAL A 10 17.26 -17.10 19.37
CA VAL A 10 17.34 -15.98 18.43
C VAL A 10 16.11 -15.11 18.64
N LYS A 11 16.30 -13.89 19.14
CA LYS A 11 15.20 -12.92 19.29
C LYS A 11 14.62 -12.64 17.89
N PRO A 12 13.29 -12.71 17.70
CA PRO A 12 12.69 -12.40 16.42
C PRO A 12 13.01 -10.95 16.03
N SER A 13 13.27 -10.72 14.75
CA SER A 13 13.58 -9.38 14.22
C SER A 13 12.33 -8.55 13.92
N GLN A 14 11.15 -9.16 13.96
CA GLN A 14 9.85 -8.59 13.63
C GLN A 14 8.73 -9.41 14.31
N PRO A 15 7.53 -8.84 14.47
CA PRO A 15 6.35 -9.59 14.91
C PRO A 15 6.00 -10.76 13.96
N THR A 16 5.49 -11.84 14.55
CA THR A 16 4.87 -12.97 13.85
C THR A 16 3.54 -12.58 13.23
N ASP A 17 2.99 -13.43 12.34
CA ASP A 17 1.69 -13.17 11.72
C ASP A 17 0.56 -13.06 12.76
N LEU A 18 0.53 -13.95 13.75
CA LEU A 18 -0.45 -13.92 14.82
C LEU A 18 -0.32 -12.69 15.71
N GLU A 19 0.90 -12.22 15.98
CA GLU A 19 1.13 -10.98 16.72
C GLU A 19 0.61 -9.77 15.94
N TYR A 20 0.85 -9.69 14.62
CA TYR A 20 0.30 -8.62 13.79
C TYR A 20 -1.23 -8.61 13.79
N ILE A 21 -1.87 -9.78 13.60
CA ILE A 21 -3.33 -9.92 13.64
C ILE A 21 -3.86 -9.45 14.99
N LYS A 22 -3.30 -9.98 16.09
CA LYS A 22 -3.72 -9.62 17.44
C LYS A 22 -3.58 -8.12 17.71
N MET A 23 -2.44 -7.52 17.38
CA MET A 23 -2.23 -6.08 17.57
C MET A 23 -3.23 -5.24 16.78
N PHE A 24 -3.58 -5.65 15.55
CA PHE A 24 -4.53 -4.94 14.72
C PHE A 24 -5.97 -5.09 15.19
N ASP A 25 -6.36 -6.30 15.60
CA ASP A 25 -7.71 -6.56 16.09
C ASP A 25 -7.96 -5.84 17.43
N ASP A 26 -6.99 -5.88 18.34
CA ASP A 26 -6.99 -5.17 19.63
C ASP A 26 -6.67 -3.66 19.53
N CYS A 27 -6.43 -3.15 18.32
CA CYS A 27 -6.09 -1.75 18.10
C CYS A 27 -7.29 -0.84 18.43
N VAL A 28 -7.11 0.00 19.45
CA VAL A 28 -8.03 1.07 19.84
C VAL A 28 -7.40 2.40 19.47
N ILE A 29 -8.02 3.08 18.51
CA ILE A 29 -7.60 4.40 18.02
C ILE A 29 -7.89 5.45 19.09
N ASP A 30 -6.94 6.37 19.31
CA ASP A 30 -7.13 7.53 20.17
C ASP A 30 -8.32 8.36 19.66
N SER A 31 -9.37 8.47 20.47
CA SER A 31 -10.62 9.15 20.10
C SER A 31 -10.41 10.62 19.77
N THR A 32 -9.40 11.27 20.34
CA THR A 32 -9.05 12.66 20.05
C THR A 32 -8.47 12.85 18.66
N LYS A 33 -8.04 11.77 18.00
CA LYS A 33 -7.42 11.78 16.68
C LYS A 33 -8.37 11.40 15.55
N ILE A 34 -9.54 10.83 15.87
CA ILE A 34 -10.50 10.31 14.87
C ILE A 34 -10.82 11.35 13.79
N GLY A 35 -11.11 12.61 14.16
CA GLY A 35 -11.42 13.65 13.18
C GLY A 35 -10.29 13.92 12.17
N THR A 36 -9.04 13.94 12.64
CA THR A 36 -7.86 14.08 11.76
C THR A 36 -7.67 12.87 10.85
N ILE A 37 -7.88 11.67 11.40
CA ILE A 37 -7.76 10.41 10.64
C ILE A 37 -8.82 10.35 9.54
N ASP A 38 -10.08 10.64 9.88
CA ASP A 38 -11.20 10.64 8.93
C ASP A 38 -10.99 11.67 7.83
N LYS A 39 -10.62 12.90 8.18
CA LYS A 39 -10.29 13.94 7.19
C LYS A 39 -9.19 13.48 6.24
N THR A 40 -8.14 12.82 6.75
CA THR A 40 -7.05 12.30 5.92
C THR A 40 -7.53 11.18 4.99
N ILE A 41 -8.37 10.27 5.50
CA ILE A 41 -8.97 9.20 4.69
C ILE A 41 -9.81 9.80 3.56
N ASP A 42 -10.65 10.79 3.86
CA ASP A 42 -11.58 11.33 2.88
C ASP A 42 -10.88 12.20 1.84
N ASP A 43 -10.07 13.17 2.28
CA ASP A 43 -9.48 14.18 1.40
C ASP A 43 -8.28 13.64 0.60
N ASN A 44 -7.54 12.67 1.13
CA ASN A 44 -6.31 12.20 0.50
C ASN A 44 -6.43 10.78 -0.05
N ILE A 45 -7.02 9.85 0.72
CA ILE A 45 -7.06 8.43 0.34
C ILE A 45 -8.22 8.16 -0.61
N ASN A 46 -9.46 8.43 -0.18
CA ASN A 46 -10.67 8.16 -0.94
C ASN A 46 -10.76 9.05 -2.19
N ALA A 47 -10.45 10.34 -2.06
CA ALA A 47 -10.40 11.27 -3.20
C ALA A 47 -9.45 10.82 -4.34
N ASN A 48 -8.44 10.00 -4.02
CA ASN A 48 -7.46 9.50 -4.99
C ASN A 48 -7.51 7.97 -5.18
N ARG A 49 -8.59 7.30 -4.71
CA ARG A 49 -8.71 5.83 -4.75
C ARG A 49 -8.48 5.26 -6.14
N ASN A 50 -9.07 5.87 -7.16
CA ASN A 50 -8.95 5.39 -8.54
C ASN A 50 -7.49 5.40 -9.01
N ARG A 51 -6.72 6.45 -8.69
CA ARG A 51 -5.29 6.51 -9.04
C ARG A 51 -4.49 5.37 -8.42
N TYR A 52 -4.74 5.03 -7.15
CA TYR A 52 -4.08 3.91 -6.49
C TYR A 52 -4.51 2.54 -7.07
N THR A 53 -5.80 2.39 -7.42
CA THR A 53 -6.31 1.19 -8.09
C THR A 53 -5.67 1.02 -9.46
N ASP A 54 -5.54 2.09 -10.25
CA ASP A 54 -4.92 2.06 -11.57
C ASP A 54 -3.44 1.70 -11.50
N ILE A 55 -2.71 2.22 -10.50
CA ILE A 55 -1.32 1.82 -10.24
C ILE A 55 -1.26 0.33 -9.92
N SER A 56 -2.14 -0.18 -9.05
CA SER A 56 -2.19 -1.61 -8.71
C SER A 56 -2.40 -2.48 -9.96
N ASN A 57 -3.38 -2.15 -10.79
CA ASN A 57 -3.69 -2.86 -12.03
C ASN A 57 -2.51 -2.87 -13.02
N GLN A 58 -1.86 -1.72 -13.20
CA GLN A 58 -0.70 -1.59 -14.09
C GLN A 58 0.53 -2.36 -13.59
N VAL A 59 0.72 -2.45 -12.27
CA VAL A 59 1.80 -3.25 -11.69
C VAL A 59 1.57 -4.74 -11.94
N SER A 60 0.33 -5.22 -11.87
CA SER A 60 -0.02 -6.63 -12.11
C SER A 60 -0.05 -7.03 -13.60
N GLY A 61 0.22 -6.10 -14.52
CA GLY A 61 0.19 -6.34 -15.96
C GLY A 61 -1.21 -6.26 -16.59
N ASN A 62 -2.23 -5.87 -15.84
CA ASN A 62 -3.58 -5.64 -16.35
C ASN A 62 -3.68 -4.19 -16.84
N SER A 63 -3.13 -3.92 -18.04
CA SER A 63 -3.34 -2.64 -18.72
C SER A 63 -4.77 -2.57 -19.27
N LEU A 64 -5.70 -2.01 -18.50
CA LEU A 64 -6.80 -1.27 -19.12
C LEU A 64 -6.20 0.02 -19.67
N ALA A 65 -6.32 0.25 -20.98
CA ALA A 65 -5.79 1.43 -21.63
C ALA A 65 -6.17 2.69 -20.84
N SER A 66 -5.16 3.44 -20.39
CA SER A 66 -5.34 4.69 -19.66
C SER A 66 -6.11 5.67 -20.53
N PRO A 67 -7.18 6.33 -20.05
CA PRO A 67 -7.90 7.33 -20.82
C PRO A 67 -7.10 8.65 -20.97
N PHE A 68 -5.89 8.74 -20.43
CA PHE A 68 -5.05 9.95 -20.48
C PHE A 68 -4.14 10.03 -21.71
N ALA A 69 -4.40 9.25 -22.77
CA ALA A 69 -3.85 9.52 -24.09
C ALA A 69 -4.70 10.61 -24.77
N SER A 70 -4.32 11.87 -24.59
CA SER A 70 -4.83 12.98 -25.39
C SER A 70 -4.44 12.78 -26.86
N GLY A 71 -5.36 12.21 -27.64
CA GLY A 71 -5.30 12.08 -29.09
C GLY A 71 -6.63 12.52 -29.69
N SER A 72 -6.64 13.70 -30.31
CA SER A 72 -7.76 14.25 -31.06
C SER A 72 -8.08 13.38 -32.27
N LEU A 73 -9.25 12.75 -32.30
CA LEU A 73 -9.87 12.27 -33.53
C LEU A 73 -11.38 12.56 -33.48
N PHE A 74 -11.79 13.54 -34.28
CA PHE A 74 -13.16 13.72 -34.71
C PHE A 74 -13.60 12.51 -35.54
N GLU A 75 -14.75 11.93 -35.23
CA GLU A 75 -15.48 11.00 -36.11
C GLU A 75 -16.96 11.42 -36.12
N PRO A 76 -17.60 11.57 -37.30
CA PRO A 76 -18.98 12.01 -37.40
C PRO A 76 -19.95 10.84 -37.15
N VAL A 77 -21.08 11.18 -36.55
CA VAL A 77 -22.18 10.25 -36.25
C VAL A 77 -22.92 9.89 -37.53
N HIS A 78 -22.96 8.61 -37.90
CA HIS A 78 -23.90 8.10 -38.91
C HIS A 78 -24.61 6.81 -38.47
N ALA A 79 -25.91 6.98 -38.28
CA ALA A 79 -27.04 6.11 -38.63
C ALA A 79 -27.07 4.64 -38.16
N PHE A 80 -28.07 4.38 -37.30
CA PHE A 80 -28.70 3.10 -37.04
C PHE A 80 -29.04 2.32 -38.32
N ASN A 81 -28.71 1.03 -38.35
CA ASN A 81 -29.44 0.05 -39.17
C ASN A 81 -29.60 -1.27 -38.43
N LEU A 82 -30.85 -1.73 -38.42
CA LEU A 82 -31.38 -2.91 -37.76
C LEU A 82 -31.42 -4.08 -38.76
N ILE A 83 -31.28 -5.30 -38.23
CA ILE A 83 -31.60 -6.63 -38.83
C ILE A 83 -30.45 -7.38 -39.50
N LYS A 84 -30.03 -8.50 -38.86
CA LYS A 84 -29.94 -9.86 -39.45
C LYS A 84 -29.88 -10.92 -38.32
N PRO A 85 -30.43 -12.14 -38.53
CA PRO A 85 -30.70 -13.11 -37.47
C PRO A 85 -29.53 -14.08 -37.16
N LEU A 86 -29.75 -14.75 -36.03
CA LEU A 86 -28.93 -15.65 -35.22
C LEU A 86 -28.50 -16.98 -35.90
N ASP A 87 -27.21 -17.32 -35.80
CA ASP A 87 -26.68 -18.69 -35.86
C ASP A 87 -25.63 -18.88 -34.73
N THR A 88 -25.98 -19.70 -33.74
CA THR A 88 -25.17 -20.21 -32.60
C THR A 88 -24.20 -21.35 -33.00
N PRO A 89 -23.23 -21.88 -32.19
CA PRO A 89 -23.19 -21.94 -30.71
C PRO A 89 -21.79 -21.88 -30.00
N ILE A 90 -21.85 -21.97 -28.66
CA ILE A 90 -20.80 -22.39 -27.69
C ILE A 90 -19.73 -21.34 -27.26
N GLY A 91 -20.10 -20.54 -26.25
CA GLY A 91 -19.32 -20.50 -25.01
C GLY A 91 -18.19 -19.48 -24.87
N LEU A 92 -18.42 -18.19 -25.14
CA LEU A 92 -17.72 -17.16 -24.35
C LEU A 92 -18.51 -16.98 -23.05
N PHE A 93 -18.04 -17.59 -21.97
CA PHE A 93 -18.30 -17.05 -20.64
C PHE A 93 -17.67 -15.65 -20.61
N GLN A 94 -18.46 -14.61 -20.89
CA GLN A 94 -18.15 -13.28 -20.40
C GLN A 94 -18.19 -13.40 -18.88
N ALA A 95 -17.03 -13.48 -18.25
CA ALA A 95 -16.91 -13.33 -16.81
C ALA A 95 -17.63 -12.03 -16.44
N ASN A 96 -18.68 -12.14 -15.62
CA ASN A 96 -19.35 -10.98 -15.08
C ASN A 96 -18.30 -10.14 -14.33
N PRO A 97 -18.18 -8.82 -14.57
CA PRO A 97 -17.27 -7.96 -13.81
C PRO A 97 -17.61 -7.87 -12.30
N ALA A 98 -18.69 -8.54 -11.88
CA ALA A 98 -19.14 -8.68 -10.50
C ALA A 98 -18.69 -9.99 -9.81
N GLU A 99 -18.03 -10.92 -10.51
CA GLU A 99 -17.58 -12.21 -9.92
C GLU A 99 -16.14 -12.19 -9.41
N GLU A 100 -15.26 -11.41 -10.05
CA GLU A 100 -13.87 -11.16 -9.60
C GLU A 100 -13.74 -10.57 -8.18
N PRO A 101 -14.65 -9.70 -7.66
CA PRO A 101 -14.51 -9.14 -6.33
C PRO A 101 -14.62 -10.16 -5.20
N PHE A 102 -15.36 -11.26 -5.40
CA PHE A 102 -15.77 -12.15 -4.30
C PHE A 102 -14.77 -13.27 -4.00
N GLN A 103 -14.00 -13.71 -5.00
CA GLN A 103 -12.90 -14.68 -4.81
C GLN A 103 -11.67 -14.01 -4.15
N ASP A 104 -11.26 -12.83 -4.63
CA ASP A 104 -10.20 -12.00 -4.01
C ASP A 104 -10.52 -11.62 -2.55
N PHE A 105 -11.81 -11.61 -2.18
CA PHE A 105 -12.30 -11.27 -0.84
C PHE A 105 -12.00 -12.35 0.21
N VAL A 106 -11.94 -13.63 -0.15
CA VAL A 106 -11.86 -14.73 0.84
C VAL A 106 -10.43 -15.24 1.06
N THR A 107 -9.56 -15.19 0.04
CA THR A 107 -8.25 -15.87 0.07
C THR A 107 -7.03 -14.95 -0.07
N GLY A 108 -7.22 -13.63 -0.07
CA GLY A 108 -6.16 -12.67 -0.40
C GLY A 108 -6.00 -12.52 -1.91
N SER A 109 -5.90 -11.28 -2.38
CA SER A 109 -5.59 -10.99 -3.78
C SER A 109 -4.10 -11.19 -4.05
N SER A 110 -3.77 -11.64 -5.25
CA SER A 110 -2.39 -11.60 -5.77
C SER A 110 -1.97 -10.19 -6.23
N LYS A 111 -2.93 -9.26 -6.33
CA LYS A 111 -2.71 -7.87 -6.72
C LYS A 111 -2.41 -7.04 -5.47
N ILE A 112 -1.55 -6.05 -5.61
CA ILE A 112 -1.23 -5.11 -4.53
C ILE A 112 -2.51 -4.34 -4.16
N PRO A 113 -2.99 -4.36 -2.91
CA PRO A 113 -4.20 -3.63 -2.57
C PRO A 113 -3.99 -2.12 -2.71
N TRP A 114 -4.95 -1.43 -3.31
CA TRP A 114 -4.87 0.02 -3.52
C TRP A 114 -4.61 0.80 -2.21
N TYR A 115 -5.15 0.31 -1.09
CA TYR A 115 -4.96 0.93 0.23
C TYR A 115 -3.54 0.78 0.77
N PHE A 116 -2.80 -0.26 0.36
CA PHE A 116 -1.38 -0.41 0.70
C PHE A 116 -0.54 0.67 -0.01
N ILE A 117 -0.85 0.94 -1.28
CA ILE A 117 -0.19 2.00 -2.07
C ILE A 117 -0.51 3.37 -1.46
N ALA A 118 -1.75 3.61 -1.05
CA ALA A 118 -2.15 4.85 -0.38
C ALA A 118 -1.38 5.06 0.94
N CYS A 119 -1.24 4.02 1.78
CA CYS A 119 -0.46 4.09 3.01
C CYS A 119 1.03 4.31 2.74
N THR A 120 1.59 3.67 1.71
CA THR A 120 2.98 3.90 1.30
C THR A 120 3.19 5.35 0.84
N HIS A 121 2.26 5.89 0.05
CA HIS A 121 2.31 7.28 -0.41
C HIS A 121 2.27 8.29 0.74
N TYR A 122 1.48 8.00 1.77
CA TYR A 122 1.47 8.78 3.00
C TYR A 122 2.82 8.75 3.72
N LEU A 123 3.38 7.55 3.95
CA LEU A 123 4.62 7.37 4.71
C LEU A 123 5.82 8.03 4.00
N GLU A 124 5.89 7.93 2.68
CA GLU A 124 7.03 8.43 1.90
C GLU A 124 6.90 9.91 1.49
N CYS A 125 5.69 10.34 1.14
CA CYS A 125 5.50 11.65 0.49
C CYS A 125 4.47 12.54 1.21
N SER A 126 3.84 12.09 2.30
CA SER A 126 2.72 12.81 2.93
C SER A 126 1.62 13.17 1.92
N PHE A 127 1.33 12.24 0.99
CA PHE A 127 0.37 12.40 -0.12
C PHE A 127 0.73 13.44 -1.20
N ASP A 128 1.99 13.89 -1.27
CA ASP A 128 2.44 14.80 -2.31
C ASP A 128 2.73 14.08 -3.64
N PHE A 129 1.79 14.21 -4.59
CA PHE A 129 1.89 13.66 -5.93
C PHE A 129 2.97 14.30 -6.82
N LYS A 130 3.78 15.22 -6.30
CA LYS A 130 4.95 15.80 -7.00
C LYS A 130 6.27 15.13 -6.59
N LYS A 131 6.20 14.06 -5.77
CA LYS A 131 7.37 13.34 -5.27
C LYS A 131 7.39 11.88 -5.69
N HIS A 132 8.60 11.33 -5.85
CA HIS A 132 8.84 9.93 -6.11
C HIS A 132 8.37 9.06 -4.94
N LEU A 133 7.55 8.05 -5.21
CA LEU A 133 7.15 7.05 -4.21
C LEU A 133 8.36 6.26 -3.66
N HIS A 134 9.51 6.29 -4.34
CA HIS A 134 10.73 5.62 -3.88
C HIS A 134 11.25 6.14 -2.54
N ASN A 135 11.27 7.47 -2.37
CA ASN A 135 12.00 8.14 -1.27
C ASN A 135 11.66 9.63 -1.10
N GLY A 136 10.61 10.12 -1.75
CA GLY A 136 10.14 11.50 -1.59
C GLY A 136 10.93 12.57 -2.37
N ASP A 137 11.91 12.22 -3.22
CA ASP A 137 12.58 13.20 -4.09
C ASP A 137 11.60 13.81 -5.12
N PRO A 138 11.79 15.05 -5.61
CA PRO A 138 10.89 15.67 -6.58
C PRO A 138 10.87 14.95 -7.94
N LEU A 139 9.67 14.82 -8.54
CA LEU A 139 9.47 14.21 -9.86
C LEU A 139 10.08 15.00 -11.04
N THR A 140 10.61 16.20 -10.79
CA THR A 140 11.29 17.05 -11.79
C THR A 140 12.70 16.58 -12.12
N GLY A 141 13.18 15.51 -11.49
CA GLY A 141 14.49 14.91 -11.73
C GLY A 141 14.47 13.42 -11.40
N TYR A 142 15.61 12.76 -11.52
CA TYR A 142 15.77 11.41 -10.97
C TYR A 142 15.99 11.48 -9.45
N THR A 143 15.67 10.38 -8.76
CA THR A 143 16.02 10.21 -7.35
C THR A 143 17.54 10.38 -7.14
N LYS A 144 17.90 11.22 -6.17
CA LYS A 144 19.26 11.39 -5.66
C LYS A 144 19.46 10.55 -4.39
N ARG A 145 18.43 10.50 -3.55
CA ARG A 145 18.39 9.61 -2.38
C ARG A 145 18.28 8.16 -2.86
N VAL A 146 18.67 7.23 -1.98
CA VAL A 146 18.59 5.79 -2.28
C VAL A 146 17.12 5.36 -2.37
N PRO A 147 16.72 4.54 -3.36
CA PRO A 147 17.51 4.10 -4.51
C PRO A 147 17.70 5.25 -5.52
N ALA A 148 18.97 5.55 -5.88
CA ALA A 148 19.29 6.65 -6.80
C ALA A 148 19.00 6.27 -8.26
N ASN A 149 18.87 7.30 -9.11
CA ASN A 149 18.67 7.19 -10.56
C ASN A 149 17.38 6.47 -10.97
N ARG A 150 16.29 6.68 -10.23
CA ARG A 150 14.93 6.19 -10.51
C ARG A 150 14.00 7.35 -10.89
N PRO A 151 12.90 7.09 -11.62
CA PRO A 151 12.45 5.79 -12.16
C PRO A 151 13.19 5.36 -13.43
N LYS A 152 13.05 4.08 -13.82
CA LYS A 152 13.56 3.56 -15.09
C LYS A 152 12.42 3.48 -16.11
N VAL A 153 12.00 4.64 -16.60
CA VAL A 153 11.00 4.79 -17.67
C VAL A 153 11.67 5.26 -18.97
N GLY A 154 11.03 5.02 -20.12
CA GLY A 154 11.62 5.22 -21.45
C GLY A 154 11.89 6.68 -21.87
N HIS A 155 11.84 7.64 -20.95
CA HIS A 155 12.10 9.06 -21.18
C HIS A 155 12.76 9.72 -19.97
N GLY A 156 13.20 10.97 -20.13
CA GLY A 156 13.73 11.82 -19.06
C GLY A 156 12.63 12.58 -18.29
N PRO A 157 12.98 13.26 -17.18
CA PRO A 157 12.01 14.02 -16.38
C PRO A 157 11.38 15.19 -17.15
N PRO A 158 10.22 15.73 -16.69
CA PRO A 158 9.51 15.37 -15.48
C PRO A 158 8.77 14.03 -15.60
N PHE A 159 8.64 13.33 -14.47
CA PHE A 159 7.91 12.07 -14.36
C PHE A 159 6.53 12.29 -13.76
N THR A 160 5.58 11.42 -14.08
CA THR A 160 4.32 11.31 -13.34
C THR A 160 4.52 10.55 -12.03
N PHE A 161 3.60 10.74 -11.09
CA PHE A 161 3.60 9.97 -9.85
C PHE A 161 3.41 8.48 -10.14
N GLU A 162 2.49 8.15 -11.05
CA GLU A 162 2.14 6.81 -11.48
C GLU A 162 3.36 6.05 -12.02
N GLU A 163 4.12 6.66 -12.93
CA GLU A 163 5.37 6.11 -13.46
C GLU A 163 6.37 5.80 -12.35
N SER A 164 6.57 6.76 -11.45
CA SER A 164 7.46 6.55 -10.30
C SER A 164 6.96 5.48 -9.35
N ALA A 165 5.65 5.40 -9.12
CA ALA A 165 5.04 4.45 -8.22
C ALA A 165 5.14 3.02 -8.76
N ILE A 166 4.84 2.82 -10.05
CA ILE A 166 4.95 1.52 -10.71
C ILE A 166 6.40 1.02 -10.68
N ASP A 167 7.38 1.87 -11.01
CA ASP A 167 8.80 1.52 -10.92
C ASP A 167 9.21 1.19 -9.46
N ALA A 168 8.73 1.94 -8.46
CA ALA A 168 9.02 1.68 -7.05
C ALA A 168 8.45 0.35 -6.55
N LEU A 169 7.19 0.06 -6.86
CA LEU A 169 6.51 -1.16 -6.44
C LEU A 169 7.14 -2.40 -7.08
N LYS A 170 7.53 -2.31 -8.37
CA LYS A 170 8.28 -3.37 -9.06
C LYS A 170 9.71 -3.51 -8.55
N PHE A 171 10.40 -2.41 -8.27
CA PHE A 171 11.75 -2.43 -7.70
C PHE A 171 11.79 -3.14 -6.33
N LYS A 172 10.75 -2.94 -5.51
CA LYS A 172 10.57 -3.62 -4.22
C LYS A 172 9.97 -5.03 -4.35
N LYS A 173 9.73 -5.51 -5.57
CA LYS A 173 9.17 -6.84 -5.87
C LYS A 173 7.80 -7.09 -5.25
N PHE A 174 7.02 -6.04 -5.00
CA PHE A 174 5.67 -6.20 -4.45
C PHE A 174 4.70 -6.84 -5.44
N ASN A 175 5.02 -6.78 -6.74
CA ASN A 175 4.32 -7.54 -7.79
C ASN A 175 4.57 -9.06 -7.73
N GLU A 176 5.54 -9.53 -6.95
CA GLU A 176 5.82 -10.96 -6.76
C GLU A 176 5.09 -11.54 -5.53
N ILE A 177 4.40 -10.71 -4.74
CA ILE A 177 3.65 -11.13 -3.54
C ILE A 177 2.28 -11.66 -3.96
N THR A 178 1.99 -12.91 -3.62
CA THR A 178 0.77 -13.61 -4.03
C THR A 178 -0.35 -13.59 -2.99
N ASN A 179 -0.05 -13.24 -1.73
CA ASN A 179 -1.05 -13.15 -0.66
C ASN A 179 -0.90 -11.84 0.13
N TRP A 180 -1.86 -10.95 -0.05
CA TRP A 180 -1.97 -9.67 0.65
C TRP A 180 -2.87 -9.72 1.90
N SER A 181 -2.69 -10.74 2.74
CA SER A 181 -3.28 -10.80 4.07
C SER A 181 -2.80 -9.66 4.98
N LEU A 182 -3.50 -9.44 6.09
CA LEU A 182 -3.24 -8.40 7.06
C LEU A 182 -1.80 -8.45 7.61
N PRO A 183 -1.26 -9.61 8.03
CA PRO A 183 0.15 -9.72 8.37
C PRO A 183 1.08 -9.27 7.25
N THR A 184 0.82 -9.67 6.00
CA THR A 184 1.65 -9.26 4.86
C THR A 184 1.60 -7.75 4.67
N VAL A 185 0.41 -7.15 4.67
CA VAL A 185 0.23 -5.69 4.54
C VAL A 185 1.02 -4.95 5.62
N LEU A 186 0.82 -5.30 6.89
CA LEU A 186 1.48 -4.64 8.02
C LEU A 186 3.00 -4.83 7.99
N ARG A 187 3.46 -6.05 7.69
CA ARG A 187 4.88 -6.36 7.57
C ARG A 187 5.55 -5.56 6.46
N GLN A 188 4.92 -5.45 5.28
CA GLN A 188 5.50 -4.70 4.18
C GLN A 188 5.51 -3.19 4.45
N LEU A 189 4.49 -2.65 5.12
CA LEU A 189 4.47 -1.25 5.55
C LEU A 189 5.56 -0.95 6.60
N GLU A 190 5.78 -1.85 7.56
CA GLU A 190 6.85 -1.70 8.53
C GLU A 190 8.24 -1.86 7.88
N ALA A 191 8.41 -2.86 7.01
CA ALA A 191 9.65 -3.09 6.27
C ALA A 191 10.05 -1.88 5.42
N TYR A 192 9.07 -1.09 4.97
CA TYR A 192 9.32 0.13 4.21
C TYR A 192 10.19 1.14 4.99
N ASN A 193 9.94 1.27 6.30
CA ASN A 193 10.72 2.12 7.21
C ASN A 193 11.84 1.35 7.93
N GLY A 194 11.67 0.04 8.10
CA GLY A 194 12.58 -0.88 8.78
C GLY A 194 12.12 -1.32 10.17
N PHE A 195 12.51 -2.54 10.55
CA PHE A 195 12.12 -3.19 11.81
C PHE A 195 12.95 -2.77 13.03
N GLY A 196 13.58 -1.59 13.01
CA GLY A 196 14.52 -1.15 14.05
C GLY A 196 13.87 -1.06 15.44
N TYR A 197 12.62 -0.61 15.49
CA TYR A 197 11.83 -0.47 16.73
C TYR A 197 11.64 -1.79 17.47
N PHE A 198 11.10 -2.80 16.77
CA PHE A 198 10.89 -4.10 17.37
C PHE A 198 12.22 -4.79 17.71
N LYS A 199 13.16 -4.78 16.75
CA LYS A 199 14.44 -5.50 16.86
C LYS A 199 15.30 -4.97 18.01
N TYR A 200 15.49 -3.66 18.11
CA TYR A 200 16.46 -3.04 19.02
C TYR A 200 15.84 -2.45 20.28
N HIS A 201 14.55 -2.11 20.26
CA HIS A 201 13.91 -1.40 21.37
C HIS A 201 12.71 -2.15 21.97
N SER A 202 12.30 -3.29 21.38
CA SER A 202 11.15 -4.08 21.83
C SER A 202 9.86 -3.26 21.93
N ILE A 203 9.71 -2.26 21.08
CA ILE A 203 8.48 -1.46 20.96
C ILE A 203 7.89 -1.63 19.58
N ASN A 204 6.58 -1.41 19.49
CA ASN A 204 5.85 -1.35 18.23
C ASN A 204 6.24 -0.09 17.43
N SER A 205 6.36 -0.23 16.11
CA SER A 205 6.76 0.87 15.24
C SER A 205 5.74 2.03 15.27
N PRO A 206 6.15 3.28 15.58
CA PRO A 206 5.26 4.43 15.47
C PRO A 206 4.70 4.63 14.05
N TYR A 207 5.42 4.19 13.01
CA TYR A 207 4.97 4.27 11.62
C TYR A 207 3.75 3.41 11.32
N LEU A 208 3.50 2.36 12.12
CA LEU A 208 2.28 1.58 12.05
C LEU A 208 1.24 2.04 13.08
N TRP A 209 1.67 2.29 14.32
CA TRP A 209 0.77 2.26 15.48
C TRP A 209 0.57 3.60 16.19
N SER A 210 1.26 4.67 15.78
CA SER A 210 1.03 5.98 16.42
C SER A 210 -0.42 6.44 16.25
N TYR A 211 -0.99 6.98 17.33
CA TYR A 211 -2.42 7.30 17.53
C TYR A 211 -3.31 6.09 17.90
N SER A 212 -2.75 5.03 18.48
CA SER A 212 -3.51 3.96 19.11
C SER A 212 -2.87 3.46 20.40
N ASN A 213 -3.59 2.59 21.12
CA ASN A 213 -3.08 1.87 22.29
C ASN A 213 -1.85 0.97 22.01
N GLN A 214 -1.56 0.66 20.74
CA GLN A 214 -0.42 -0.19 20.36
C GLN A 214 0.92 0.57 20.39
N TYR A 215 0.93 1.88 20.59
CA TYR A 215 2.14 2.70 20.72
C TYR A 215 1.95 3.85 21.71
N GLN A 216 2.93 4.06 22.59
CA GLN A 216 2.91 5.18 23.55
C GLN A 216 4.00 6.22 23.26
N LYS A 217 5.26 5.79 23.23
CA LYS A 217 6.44 6.65 23.03
C LYS A 217 7.64 5.84 22.54
N GLY A 218 8.70 6.54 22.19
CA GLY A 218 9.92 5.98 21.62
C GLY A 218 9.94 6.18 20.12
N LYS A 219 10.91 6.92 19.58
CA LYS A 219 11.07 7.06 18.13
C LYS A 219 12.52 7.32 17.72
N TYR A 220 12.88 6.96 16.49
CA TYR A 220 14.09 7.51 15.89
C TYR A 220 13.83 8.98 15.52
N VAL A 221 14.57 9.90 16.14
CA VAL A 221 14.45 11.34 15.88
C VAL A 221 15.33 11.80 14.71
N SER A 222 16.34 10.99 14.39
CA SER A 222 17.13 11.05 13.17
C SER A 222 17.75 9.68 12.90
N ASP A 223 18.43 9.53 11.77
CA ASP A 223 19.11 8.29 11.39
C ASP A 223 20.00 7.78 12.53
N GLY A 224 19.70 6.56 12.99
CA GLY A 224 20.40 5.87 14.08
C GLY A 224 20.21 6.45 15.49
N LYS A 225 19.46 7.55 15.68
CA LYS A 225 19.27 8.19 16.99
C LYS A 225 17.87 7.90 17.55
N PHE A 226 17.77 6.89 18.39
CA PHE A 226 16.55 6.57 19.12
C PHE A 226 16.42 7.42 20.39
N ASP A 227 15.24 7.98 20.59
CA ASP A 227 14.83 8.65 21.83
C ASP A 227 13.61 7.91 22.40
N ALA A 228 13.76 7.36 23.61
CA ALA A 228 12.73 6.57 24.29
C ALA A 228 11.54 7.41 24.78
N GLU A 229 11.73 8.72 24.95
CA GLU A 229 10.71 9.64 25.47
C GLU A 229 9.99 10.40 24.36
N ALA A 230 10.59 10.49 23.18
CA ALA A 230 9.98 11.16 22.05
C ALA A 230 8.72 10.44 21.55
N VAL A 231 7.63 11.20 21.40
CA VAL A 231 6.35 10.73 20.88
C VAL A 231 6.22 11.10 19.39
N SER A 232 5.73 10.16 18.58
CA SER A 232 5.41 10.44 17.17
C SER A 232 4.21 11.39 17.06
N LYS A 233 4.33 12.37 16.17
CA LYS A 233 3.22 13.26 15.73
C LYS A 233 2.66 12.84 14.37
N GLN A 234 3.26 11.81 13.77
CA GLN A 234 2.81 11.22 12.52
C GLN A 234 1.88 10.07 12.86
N MET A 235 0.67 10.09 12.27
CA MET A 235 -0.29 8.98 12.37
C MET A 235 0.32 7.71 11.78
N GLY A 236 0.05 6.56 12.41
CA GLY A 236 0.52 5.26 11.91
C GLY A 236 -0.36 4.69 10.78
N ALA A 237 0.24 3.94 9.86
CA ALA A 237 -0.47 3.34 8.73
C ALA A 237 -1.47 2.24 9.16
N ALA A 238 -1.17 1.46 10.21
CA ALA A 238 -2.13 0.49 10.73
C ALA A 238 -3.35 1.16 11.35
N VAL A 239 -3.19 2.36 11.93
CA VAL A 239 -4.30 3.18 12.44
C VAL A 239 -5.21 3.66 11.31
N ILE A 240 -4.63 4.09 10.17
CA ILE A 240 -5.39 4.42 8.96
C ILE A 240 -6.21 3.21 8.50
N LEU A 241 -5.55 2.06 8.30
CA LEU A 241 -6.19 0.83 7.85
C LEU A 241 -7.30 0.38 8.80
N LYS A 242 -7.05 0.42 10.13
CA LYS A 242 -8.05 0.08 11.14
C LYS A 242 -9.27 1.00 11.05
N ARG A 243 -9.06 2.30 10.87
CA ARG A 243 -10.18 3.24 10.71
C ARG A 243 -10.94 3.02 9.42
N MET A 244 -10.25 2.74 8.31
CA MET A 244 -10.90 2.40 7.03
C MET A 244 -11.73 1.12 7.15
N GLU A 245 -11.24 0.10 7.85
CA GLU A 245 -11.99 -1.14 8.12
C GLU A 245 -13.20 -0.90 9.03
N GLN A 246 -13.05 -0.13 10.12
CA GLN A 246 -14.18 0.27 10.98
C GLN A 246 -15.28 1.02 10.22
N ARG A 247 -14.90 1.74 9.16
CA ARG A 247 -15.81 2.46 8.25
C ARG A 247 -16.30 1.60 7.08
N ALA A 248 -15.96 0.30 7.06
CA ALA A 248 -16.28 -0.64 5.99
C ALA A 248 -15.83 -0.19 4.58
N LEU A 249 -14.78 0.62 4.49
CA LEU A 249 -14.21 1.07 3.21
C LEU A 249 -13.30 0.02 2.57
N ILE A 250 -12.74 -0.85 3.39
CA ILE A 250 -11.87 -1.96 3.01
C ILE A 250 -12.16 -3.17 3.88
N TYR A 251 -11.77 -4.32 3.38
CA TYR A 251 -11.63 -5.56 4.13
C TYR A 251 -10.22 -6.10 3.88
N ILE A 252 -9.55 -6.57 4.92
CA ILE A 252 -8.20 -7.14 4.81
C ILE A 252 -8.27 -8.60 5.29
N PRO A 253 -8.01 -9.60 4.43
CA PRO A 253 -8.01 -11.01 4.84
C PRO A 253 -7.00 -11.26 5.95
N ARG A 254 -7.33 -12.07 6.96
CA ARG A 254 -6.38 -12.43 8.03
C ARG A 254 -5.45 -13.58 7.64
N HIS A 255 -5.84 -14.36 6.62
CA HIS A 255 -5.18 -15.56 6.12
C HIS A 255 -5.15 -15.53 4.60
#